data_AF-A0A7C0XWV8-F1
#
_entry.id   AF-A0A7C0XWV8-F1
#
_cell.length_a   1.000
_cell.length_b   1.000
_cell.length_c   1.000
_cell.angle_alpha   90.00
_cell.angle_beta   90.00
_cell.angle_gamma   90.00
#
_symmetry.space_group_name_H-M   'P 1'
#
loop_
_entity.id
_entity.type
_entity.pdbx_description
1 polymer ?
#
loop_
_entity_poly.entity_id
_entity_poly.type
_entity_poly.pdbx_seq_one_letter_code
_entity_poly.pdbx_strand_id
1 'polypeptide(L)'
;MKKIAISRLGEKNLIKKLIKKHEEKLKELKIKREIISRILILRDKIDQISYWLSSSEIAKGENIKSELKKAREDLKKEIKNYEKIFKTKFSEAKNLEKEKLELERSIERHEAAMKYWKERNGK
;
A
#
# COMPACT_ATOMS: atom_id res chain seq x y z
N MET A 1 52.12 -14.83 5.35
CA MET A 1 50.68 -14.53 5.54
C MET A 1 50.03 -14.29 4.19
N LYS A 2 49.11 -15.18 3.75
CA LYS A 2 48.35 -15.01 2.49
C LYS A 2 47.28 -13.93 2.72
N LYS A 3 47.33 -12.83 1.96
CA LYS A 3 46.29 -11.80 1.95
C LYS A 3 45.02 -12.42 1.36
N ILE A 4 43.97 -12.52 2.18
CA ILE A 4 42.63 -12.92 1.72
C ILE A 4 42.13 -11.80 0.79
N ALA A 5 41.92 -12.12 -0.48
CA ALA A 5 41.29 -11.23 -1.44
C ALA A 5 39.80 -11.11 -1.10
N ILE A 6 39.45 -10.23 -0.15
CA ILE A 6 38.07 -9.87 0.12
C ILE A 6 37.57 -9.00 -1.05
N SER A 7 36.89 -9.68 -1.98
CA SER A 7 35.86 -9.21 -2.91
C SER A 7 36.02 -7.81 -3.52
N ARG A 8 36.64 -7.73 -4.71
CA ARG A 8 36.46 -6.61 -5.66
C ARG A 8 35.18 -6.72 -6.50
N LEU A 9 34.05 -7.10 -5.89
CA LEU A 9 32.75 -6.65 -6.39
C LEU A 9 32.64 -5.19 -5.95
N GLY A 10 33.21 -4.28 -6.75
CA GLY A 10 33.44 -2.88 -6.35
C GLY A 10 32.20 -2.24 -5.74
N GLU A 11 32.40 -1.53 -4.63
CA GLU A 11 31.39 -0.83 -3.81
C GLU A 11 30.27 -0.16 -4.63
N LYS A 12 30.60 0.43 -5.79
CA LYS A 12 29.64 1.01 -6.75
C LYS A 12 28.57 0.03 -7.27
N ASN A 13 28.93 -1.24 -7.51
CA ASN A 13 27.98 -2.28 -7.92
C ASN A 13 27.07 -2.70 -6.77
N LEU A 14 27.55 -2.65 -5.53
CA LEU A 14 26.74 -2.91 -4.34
C LEU A 14 25.71 -1.79 -4.14
N ILE A 15 26.13 -0.52 -4.24
CA ILE A 15 25.24 0.64 -4.11
C ILE A 15 24.15 0.63 -5.19
N LYS A 16 24.49 0.33 -6.44
CA LYS A 16 23.48 0.17 -7.52
C LYS A 16 22.45 -0.92 -7.22
N LYS A 17 22.89 -2.08 -6.70
CA LYS A 17 21.98 -3.16 -6.30
C LYS A 17 21.08 -2.75 -5.12
N LEU A 18 21.62 -2.01 -4.15
CA LEU A 18 20.86 -1.49 -3.02
C LEU A 18 19.77 -0.51 -3.48
N ILE A 19 20.12 0.47 -4.31
CA ILE A 19 19.15 1.44 -4.88
C ILE A 19 18.02 0.70 -5.60
N LYS A 20 18.36 -0.24 -6.49
CA LYS A 20 17.35 -1.05 -7.21
C LYS A 20 16.41 -1.79 -6.26
N LYS A 21 16.94 -2.41 -5.20
CA LYS A 21 16.14 -3.12 -4.19
C LYS A 21 15.20 -2.16 -3.42
N HIS A 22 15.66 -0.96 -3.09
CA HIS A 22 14.80 0.05 -2.46
C HIS A 22 13.70 0.55 -3.41
N GLU A 23 14.00 0.75 -4.70
CA GLU A 23 13.01 1.15 -5.72
C GLU A 23 11.93 0.08 -5.92
N GLU A 24 12.32 -1.19 -6.05
CA GLU A 24 11.39 -2.32 -6.13
C GLU A 24 10.50 -2.36 -4.89
N LYS A 25 11.09 -2.21 -3.70
CA LYS A 25 10.32 -2.24 -2.46
C LYS A 25 9.36 -1.06 -2.33
N LEU A 26 9.77 0.13 -2.76
CA LEU A 26 8.92 1.31 -2.76
C LEU A 26 7.70 1.15 -3.65
N LYS A 27 7.88 0.56 -4.84
CA LYS A 27 6.75 0.26 -5.73
C LYS A 27 5.73 -0.64 -5.05
N GLU A 28 6.18 -1.73 -4.42
CA GLU A 28 5.29 -2.63 -3.66
C GLU A 28 4.55 -1.91 -2.52
N LEU A 29 5.28 -1.11 -1.72
CA LEU A 29 4.70 -0.40 -0.58
C LEU A 29 3.67 0.66 -1.02
N LYS A 30 3.95 1.41 -2.09
CA LYS A 30 3.03 2.41 -2.64
C LYS A 30 1.75 1.77 -3.18
N ILE A 31 1.87 0.68 -3.94
CA ILE A 31 0.71 -0.09 -4.43
C ILE A 31 -0.12 -0.59 -3.24
N LYS A 32 0.53 -1.13 -2.20
CA LYS A 32 -0.17 -1.62 -1.01
C LYS A 32 -0.94 -0.51 -0.30
N ARG A 33 -0.30 0.65 -0.09
CA ARG A 33 -0.92 1.83 0.53
C ARG A 33 -2.15 2.32 -0.25
N GLU A 34 -2.07 2.34 -1.58
CA GLU A 34 -3.17 2.79 -2.44
C GLU A 34 -4.38 1.86 -2.37
N ILE A 35 -4.17 0.54 -2.38
CA ILE A 35 -5.25 -0.44 -2.26
C ILE A 35 -5.92 -0.31 -0.88
N ILE A 36 -5.12 -0.22 0.19
CA ILE A 36 -5.64 -0.01 1.55
C ILE A 36 -6.47 1.28 1.64
N SER A 37 -5.99 2.37 1.04
CA SER A 37 -6.71 3.65 1.03
C SER A 37 -8.06 3.55 0.31
N ARG A 38 -8.12 2.88 -0.83
CA ARG A 38 -9.37 2.63 -1.56
C ARG A 38 -10.37 1.82 -0.74
N ILE A 39 -9.90 0.78 -0.06
CA ILE A 39 -10.72 -0.06 0.82
C ILE A 39 -11.32 0.77 1.97
N LEU A 40 -10.52 1.61 2.62
CA LEU A 40 -11.00 2.49 3.70
C LEU A 40 -12.08 3.47 3.20
N ILE A 41 -11.86 4.12 2.06
CA ILE A 41 -12.85 5.02 1.45
C ILE A 41 -14.15 4.30 1.11
N LEU A 42 -14.06 3.08 0.57
CA LEU A 42 -15.24 2.28 0.23
C LEU A 42 -16.03 1.86 1.47
N ARG A 43 -15.35 1.54 2.58
CA ARG A 43 -16.01 1.25 3.87
C ARG A 43 -16.76 2.48 4.39
N ASP A 44 -16.08 3.62 4.48
CA ASP A 44 -16.69 4.88 4.92
C ASP A 44 -17.91 5.25 4.05
N LYS A 45 -17.77 5.11 2.72
CA LYS A 45 -18.89 5.32 1.80
C LYS A 45 -20.08 4.37 2.06
N ILE A 46 -19.81 3.08 2.32
CA ILE A 46 -20.85 2.10 2.64
C ILE A 46 -21.55 2.46 3.95
N ASP A 47 -20.79 2.88 4.96
CA ASP A 47 -21.31 3.25 6.27
C ASP A 47 -22.19 4.51 6.17
N GLN A 48 -21.73 5.54 5.45
CA GLN A 48 -22.51 6.75 5.18
C GLN A 48 -23.81 6.47 4.43
N ILE A 49 -23.77 5.68 3.35
CA ILE A 49 -24.98 5.33 2.59
C ILE A 49 -25.94 4.50 3.45
N SER A 50 -25.41 3.56 4.24
CA SER A 50 -26.22 2.73 5.14
C SER A 50 -26.88 3.56 6.23
N TYR A 51 -26.17 4.56 6.77
CA TYR A 51 -26.71 5.52 7.70
C TYR A 51 -27.84 6.35 7.08
N TRP A 52 -27.65 6.91 5.88
CA TRP A 52 -28.72 7.66 5.21
C TRP A 52 -29.97 6.80 4.98
N LEU A 53 -29.80 5.54 4.57
CA LEU A 53 -30.92 4.63 4.37
C LEU A 53 -31.69 4.30 5.66
N SER A 54 -31.05 4.36 6.83
CA SER A 54 -31.69 4.10 8.12
C SER A 54 -32.23 5.36 8.79
N SER A 55 -31.66 6.53 8.51
CA SER A 55 -31.95 7.78 9.22
C SER A 55 -32.82 8.78 8.45
N SER A 56 -33.10 8.54 7.16
CA SER A 56 -33.80 9.49 6.30
C SER A 56 -34.99 8.86 5.57
N GLU A 57 -36.18 9.41 5.74
CA GLU A 57 -37.35 9.06 4.92
C GLU A 57 -37.13 9.39 3.43
N ILE A 58 -36.28 10.37 3.15
CA ILE A 58 -35.93 10.86 1.80
C ILE A 58 -34.95 9.91 1.09
N ALA A 59 -34.18 9.10 1.83
CA ALA A 59 -33.16 8.20 1.27
C ALA A 59 -33.72 6.90 0.68
N LYS A 60 -35.04 6.66 0.73
CA LYS A 60 -35.68 5.44 0.21
C LYS A 60 -35.71 5.34 -1.33
N GLY A 61 -35.02 6.21 -2.04
CA GLY A 61 -34.89 6.16 -3.49
C GLY A 61 -34.10 4.93 -3.97
N GLU A 62 -34.57 4.30 -5.05
CA GLU A 62 -33.96 3.13 -5.69
C GLU A 62 -32.47 3.37 -6.06
N ASN A 63 -32.13 4.62 -6.39
CA ASN A 63 -30.76 5.04 -6.71
C ASN A 63 -29.77 4.87 -5.56
N ILE A 64 -30.15 5.17 -4.31
CA ILE A 64 -29.24 5.08 -3.16
C ILE A 64 -28.93 3.61 -2.82
N LYS A 65 -29.93 2.74 -2.95
CA LYS A 65 -29.74 1.28 -2.80
C LYS A 65 -28.82 0.71 -3.88
N SER A 66 -28.96 1.18 -5.11
CA SER A 66 -28.07 0.85 -6.24
C SER A 66 -26.62 1.26 -5.93
N GLU A 67 -26.41 2.47 -5.43
CA GLU A 67 -25.07 2.94 -5.05
C GLU A 67 -24.45 2.12 -3.92
N LEU A 68 -25.24 1.75 -2.90
CA LEU A 68 -24.78 0.87 -1.83
C LEU A 68 -24.33 -0.49 -2.38
N LYS A 69 -25.11 -1.08 -3.29
CA LYS A 69 -24.77 -2.36 -3.93
C LYS A 69 -23.47 -2.24 -4.71
N LYS A 70 -23.32 -1.18 -5.52
CA LYS A 70 -22.10 -0.92 -6.28
C LYS A 70 -20.88 -0.74 -5.38
N ALA A 71 -21.00 0.04 -4.31
CA ALA A 71 -19.91 0.25 -3.35
C ALA A 71 -19.48 -1.06 -2.67
N ARG A 72 -20.44 -1.94 -2.31
CA ARG A 72 -20.15 -3.27 -1.76
C ARG A 72 -19.44 -4.19 -2.76
N GLU A 73 -19.86 -4.16 -4.02
CA GLU A 73 -19.20 -4.93 -5.10
C GLU A 73 -17.77 -4.44 -5.34
N ASP A 74 -17.56 -3.12 -5.37
CA ASP A 74 -16.23 -2.53 -5.55
C ASP A 74 -15.32 -2.80 -4.35
N LEU A 75 -15.85 -2.75 -3.11
CA LEU A 75 -15.12 -3.17 -1.91
C LEU A 75 -14.68 -4.64 -2.01
N LYS A 76 -15.58 -5.53 -2.45
CA LYS A 76 -15.26 -6.94 -2.65
C LYS A 76 -14.16 -7.14 -3.71
N LYS A 77 -14.16 -6.35 -4.78
CA LYS A 77 -13.12 -6.40 -5.81
C LYS A 77 -11.77 -5.94 -5.26
N GLU A 78 -11.73 -4.82 -4.53
CA GLU A 78 -10.47 -4.31 -3.96
C GLU A 78 -9.90 -5.26 -2.89
N ILE A 79 -10.74 -5.89 -2.07
CA ILE A 79 -10.31 -6.94 -1.14
C ILE A 79 -9.68 -8.12 -1.89
N LYS A 80 -10.33 -8.62 -2.95
CA LYS A 80 -9.76 -9.71 -3.77
C LYS A 80 -8.46 -9.30 -4.44
N ASN A 81 -8.36 -8.06 -4.89
CA ASN A 81 -7.16 -7.51 -5.50
C ASN A 81 -6.00 -7.47 -4.49
N TYR A 82 -6.27 -7.01 -3.27
CA TYR A 82 -5.33 -7.05 -2.15
C TYR A 82 -4.81 -8.48 -1.89
N GLU A 83 -5.72 -9.43 -1.72
CA GLU A 83 -5.34 -10.82 -1.41
C GLU A 83 -4.54 -11.47 -2.54
N LYS A 84 -4.90 -11.18 -3.79
CA LYS A 84 -4.19 -11.68 -4.99
C LYS A 84 -2.76 -11.13 -5.08
N ILE A 85 -2.58 -9.83 -4.85
CA ILE A 85 -1.29 -9.17 -5.00
C ILE A 85 -0.36 -9.55 -3.83
N PHE A 86 -0.87 -9.53 -2.61
CA PHE A 86 -0.05 -9.71 -1.41
C PHE A 86 -0.02 -11.14 -0.88
N LYS A 87 -0.81 -12.06 -1.45
CA LYS A 87 -0.89 -13.47 -1.04
C LYS A 87 -1.16 -13.63 0.45
N THR A 88 -1.92 -12.71 1.03
CA THR A 88 -2.30 -12.67 2.45
C THR A 88 -3.79 -12.45 2.51
N LYS A 89 -4.48 -13.13 3.43
CA LYS A 89 -5.92 -12.92 3.59
C LYS A 89 -6.16 -11.52 4.11
N PHE A 90 -7.17 -10.85 3.58
CA PHE A 90 -7.52 -9.51 4.03
C PHE A 90 -8.01 -9.51 5.48
N SER A 91 -8.61 -10.60 5.96
CA SER A 91 -8.99 -10.80 7.36
C SER A 91 -7.81 -10.77 8.33
N GLU A 92 -6.58 -11.00 7.85
CA GLU A 92 -5.36 -10.95 8.66
C GLU A 92 -4.80 -9.52 8.76
N ALA A 93 -5.32 -8.58 7.95
CA ALA A 93 -5.00 -7.17 8.06
C ALA A 93 -5.68 -6.59 9.32
N LYS A 94 -4.92 -6.52 10.42
CA LYS A 94 -5.40 -6.14 11.76
C LYS A 94 -6.22 -4.84 11.74
N ASN A 95 -5.54 -3.75 11.42
CA ASN A 95 -6.08 -2.39 11.40
C ASN A 95 -5.45 -1.69 10.19
N LEU A 96 -6.28 -1.45 9.19
CA LEU A 96 -5.87 -0.88 7.91
C LEU A 96 -5.37 0.57 8.03
N GLU A 97 -5.87 1.33 8.99
CA GLU A 97 -5.38 2.70 9.24
C GLU A 97 -3.98 2.66 9.82
N LYS A 98 -3.75 1.80 10.82
CA LYS A 98 -2.42 1.58 11.39
C LYS A 98 -1.45 1.06 10.34
N GLU A 99 -1.87 0.09 9.54
CA GLU A 99 -1.06 -0.48 8.46
C GLU A 99 -0.74 0.58 7.40
N LYS A 100 -1.71 1.41 7.00
CA LYS A 100 -1.48 2.53 6.07
C LYS A 100 -0.40 3.47 6.60
N LEU A 101 -0.49 3.86 7.88
CA LEU A 101 0.47 4.74 8.51
C LEU A 101 1.87 4.10 8.65
N GLU A 102 1.94 2.80 8.94
CA GLU A 102 3.20 2.05 8.94
C GLU A 102 3.83 1.97 7.53
N LEU A 103 3.01 1.82 6.49
CA LEU A 103 3.46 1.85 5.10
C LEU A 103 3.98 3.23 4.70
N GLU A 104 3.32 4.31 5.09
CA GLU A 104 3.78 5.68 4.85
C GLU A 104 5.16 5.92 5.48
N ARG A 105 5.33 5.58 6.76
CA ARG A 105 6.64 5.65 7.43
C ARG A 105 7.70 4.78 6.75
N SER A 106 7.31 3.61 6.25
CA SER A 106 8.24 2.72 5.53
C SER A 106 8.66 3.32 4.19
N ILE A 107 7.71 3.92 3.44
CA ILE A 107 7.98 4.64 2.21
C ILE A 107 8.97 5.77 2.47
N GLU A 108 8.72 6.61 3.48
CA GLU A 108 9.63 7.70 3.86
C GLU A 108 11.05 7.21 4.18
N ARG A 109 11.18 6.13 4.97
CA ARG A 109 12.48 5.53 5.26
C ARG A 109 13.21 5.04 4.02
N HIS A 110 12.49 4.41 3.09
CA HIS A 110 13.08 3.93 1.85
C HIS A 110 13.46 5.08 0.91
N GLU A 111 12.67 6.15 0.85
CA GLU A 111 12.97 7.36 0.08
C GLU A 111 14.21 8.07 0.63
N ALA A 112 14.31 8.22 1.96
CA ALA A 112 15.50 8.76 2.63
C ALA A 112 16.75 7.91 2.39
N ALA A 113 16.63 6.58 2.49
CA ALA A 113 17.75 5.66 2.21
C ALA A 113 18.22 5.78 0.75
N MET A 114 17.30 5.84 -0.22
CA MET A 114 17.66 6.04 -1.62
C MET A 114 18.39 7.38 -1.83
N LYS A 115 17.91 8.46 -1.22
CA LYS A 115 18.56 9.78 -1.30
C LYS A 115 20.01 9.69 -0.78
N TYR A 116 20.21 9.13 0.41
CA TYR A 116 21.53 8.91 0.99
C TYR A 116 22.45 8.10 0.06
N TRP A 117 21.95 6.99 -0.51
CA TRP A 117 22.76 6.13 -1.37
C TRP A 117 23.07 6.77 -2.73
N LYS A 118 22.18 7.59 -3.28
CA LYS A 118 22.40 8.39 -4.49
C LYS A 118 23.51 9.43 -4.27
N GLU A 119 23.38 10.21 -3.19
CA GLU A 119 24.40 11.19 -2.77
C GLU A 119 25.79 10.55 -2.57
N ARG A 120 25.86 9.38 -1.91
CA ARG A 120 27.11 8.60 -1.77
C ARG A 120 27.66 8.02 -3.07
N ASN A 121 26.84 7.83 -4.09
CA ASN A 121 27.27 7.29 -5.39
C ASN A 121 27.77 8.39 -6.35
N GLY A 122 27.75 9.67 -5.92
CA GLY A 122 28.08 10.81 -6.78
C GLY A 122 27.09 11.03 -7.92
N LYS A 123 25.82 10.61 -7.74
CA LYS A 123 24.71 10.82 -8.69
C LYS A 123 23.40 11.10 -7.97
#